data_AF-A0A1H5BU96-F1
#
_entry.id   AF-A0A1H5BU96-F1
#
_cell.length_a   1.000
_cell.length_b   1.000
_cell.length_c   1.000
_cell.angle_alpha   90.00
_cell.angle_beta   90.00
_cell.angle_gamma   90.00
#
_symmetry.space_group_name_H-M   'P 1'
#
loop_
_entity.id
_entity.type
_entity.pdbx_description
1 polymer ?
#
loop_
_entity_poly.entity_id
_entity_poly.type
_entity_poly.pdbx_seq_one_letter_code
_entity_poly.pdbx_strand_id
1 'polypeptide(L)'
;MGEKAQTTGFITNRSLDPVHHVVVGFSTKLEGQTSVPMDYKESMALVYVGSIPPCSRVTIPPTAAEHQLGPGTTPDVIYTIPGVSFIDIYGKQWARPSTGPLQPLKGSWAVSERNLSSISKALFGKVIRPLGMMNQPSGAPYSEIPAPEPLKDCGADK
;
A
#
# COMPACT_ATOMS: atom_id res chain seq x y z
N MET A 1 -16.07 21.55 15.19
CA MET A 1 -15.48 20.20 15.11
C MET A 1 -14.67 20.17 13.83
N GLY A 2 -13.35 20.31 13.92
CA GLY A 2 -12.50 20.35 12.75
C GLY A 2 -12.29 18.94 12.21
N GLU A 3 -12.64 18.72 10.95
CA GLU A 3 -12.17 17.56 10.18
C GLU A 3 -10.65 17.59 10.20
N LYS A 4 -10.03 16.87 11.15
CA LYS A 4 -8.63 16.48 10.98
C LYS A 4 -8.64 15.58 9.75
N ALA A 5 -8.14 16.10 8.64
CA ALA A 5 -7.97 15.35 7.40
C ALA A 5 -7.20 14.07 7.73
N GLN A 6 -7.92 12.94 7.85
CA GLN A 6 -7.31 11.62 7.95
C GLN A 6 -6.40 11.49 6.73
N THR A 7 -5.12 11.32 6.99
CA THR A 7 -4.08 11.45 5.96
C THR A 7 -4.37 10.54 4.77
N THR A 8 -4.61 11.14 3.61
CA THR A 8 -4.71 10.45 2.32
C THR A 8 -3.30 9.99 1.93
N GLY A 9 -3.07 8.68 1.94
CA GLY A 9 -1.83 8.12 1.41
C GLY A 9 -1.89 8.08 -0.11
N PHE A 10 -0.73 8.07 -0.78
CA PHE A 10 -0.69 7.82 -2.22
C PHE A 10 0.52 6.96 -2.59
N ILE A 11 0.41 6.27 -3.72
CA ILE A 11 1.49 5.52 -4.34
C ILE A 11 1.67 6.03 -5.74
N THR A 12 2.92 6.03 -6.18
CA THR A 12 3.31 6.60 -7.45
C THR A 12 4.17 5.61 -8.22
N ASN A 13 3.73 5.22 -9.42
CA ASN A 13 4.56 4.56 -10.39
C ASN A 13 5.26 5.62 -11.25
N ARG A 14 6.55 5.85 -10.99
CA ARG A 14 7.38 6.75 -11.82
C ARG A 14 8.12 6.02 -12.94
N SER A 15 7.91 4.71 -13.08
CA SER A 15 8.46 3.94 -14.20
C SER A 15 7.71 4.27 -15.50
N LEU A 16 8.40 4.07 -16.62
CA LEU A 16 7.81 4.05 -17.96
C LEU A 16 7.03 2.75 -18.23
N ASP A 17 7.20 1.74 -17.37
CA ASP A 17 6.51 0.46 -17.45
C ASP A 17 5.37 0.38 -16.43
N PRO A 18 4.27 -0.34 -16.75
CA PRO A 18 3.23 -0.63 -15.77
C PRO A 18 3.78 -1.55 -14.67
N VAL A 19 3.17 -1.48 -13.50
CA VAL A 19 3.37 -2.47 -12.44
C VAL A 19 2.07 -3.18 -12.13
N HIS A 20 2.17 -4.47 -11.84
CA HIS A 20 1.04 -5.34 -11.61
C HIS A 20 1.00 -5.82 -10.17
N HIS A 21 -0.16 -6.30 -9.74
CA HIS A 21 -0.36 -6.88 -8.41
C HIS A 21 0.20 -6.01 -7.27
N VAL A 22 -0.10 -4.71 -7.32
CA VAL A 22 0.35 -3.77 -6.30
C VAL A 22 -0.38 -4.06 -4.99
N VAL A 23 0.39 -4.34 -3.95
CA VAL A 23 -0.06 -4.59 -2.58
C VAL A 23 0.54 -3.54 -1.67
N VAL A 24 -0.27 -2.95 -0.82
CA VAL A 24 0.11 -1.85 0.06
C VAL A 24 -0.04 -2.28 1.50
N GLY A 25 1.00 -2.05 2.29
CA GLY A 25 0.91 -2.19 3.73
C GLY A 25 0.25 -0.97 4.34
N PHE A 26 -0.68 -1.18 5.25
CA PHE A 26 -1.26 -0.16 6.12
C PHE A 26 -0.87 -0.46 7.57
N SER A 27 -0.58 0.60 8.31
CA SER A 27 -0.48 0.55 9.76
C SER A 27 -1.11 1.79 10.36
N THR A 28 -1.67 1.62 11.55
CA THR A 28 -2.21 2.72 12.34
C THR A 28 -1.14 3.23 13.31
N LYS A 29 -1.20 4.52 13.62
CA LYS A 29 -0.48 5.12 14.75
C LYS A 29 -1.39 6.10 15.49
N LEU A 30 -1.29 6.16 16.81
CA LEU A 30 -1.88 7.21 17.62
C LEU A 30 -1.07 8.52 17.46
N GLU A 31 -1.78 9.64 17.56
CA GLU A 31 -1.17 10.98 17.57
C GLU A 31 -0.08 11.07 18.67
N GLY A 32 1.13 11.51 18.29
CA GLY A 32 2.29 11.62 19.18
C GLY A 32 3.23 10.40 19.21
N GLN A 33 2.90 9.28 18.54
CA GLN A 33 3.83 8.15 18.39
C GLN A 33 4.76 8.32 17.16
N THR A 34 6.03 7.92 17.33
CA THR A 34 7.05 7.95 16.27
C THR A 34 6.80 6.85 15.23
N SER A 35 6.91 7.20 13.95
CA SER A 35 6.70 6.32 12.80
C SER A 35 7.90 5.40 12.51
N VAL A 36 8.42 4.72 13.54
CA VAL A 36 9.46 3.71 13.34
C VAL A 36 8.76 2.41 12.95
N PRO A 37 9.18 1.73 11.86
CA PRO A 37 8.47 0.54 11.39
C PRO A 37 8.35 -0.61 12.39
N MET A 38 9.23 -0.67 13.38
CA MET A 38 9.19 -1.67 14.45
C MET A 38 8.24 -1.30 15.61
N ASP A 39 7.85 -0.04 15.73
CA ASP A 39 7.04 0.47 16.85
C ASP A 39 5.55 0.56 16.53
N TYR A 40 5.13 0.11 15.34
CA TYR A 40 3.70 -0.05 15.02
C TYR A 40 3.10 -1.12 15.95
N LYS A 41 2.60 -0.67 17.10
CA LYS A 41 1.82 -1.45 18.08
C LYS A 41 0.37 -1.65 17.65
N GLU A 42 0.03 -1.15 16.48
CA GLU A 42 -1.32 -0.89 16.02
C GLU A 42 -1.68 -1.77 14.82
N SER A 43 -2.97 -1.88 14.53
CA SER A 43 -3.53 -2.77 13.49
C SER A 43 -2.83 -2.55 12.15
N MET A 44 -2.53 -3.65 11.47
CA MET A 44 -1.81 -3.66 10.19
C MET A 44 -2.58 -4.42 9.14
N ALA A 45 -2.66 -3.94 7.91
CA ALA A 45 -3.38 -4.63 6.86
C ALA A 45 -2.62 -4.62 5.53
N LEU A 46 -2.95 -5.56 4.65
CA LEU A 46 -2.48 -5.56 3.27
C LEU A 46 -3.66 -5.27 2.35
N VAL A 47 -3.54 -4.23 1.53
CA VAL A 47 -4.56 -3.84 0.54
C VAL A 47 -4.04 -4.13 -0.85
N TYR A 48 -4.82 -4.86 -1.65
CA TYR A 48 -4.53 -5.05 -3.06
C TYR A 48 -5.12 -3.89 -3.86
N VAL A 49 -4.27 -3.20 -4.61
CA VAL A 49 -4.59 -1.99 -5.39
C VAL A 49 -4.77 -2.31 -6.88
N GLY A 50 -4.28 -3.47 -7.33
CA GLY A 50 -4.36 -3.88 -8.73
C GLY A 50 -3.13 -3.49 -9.54
N SER A 51 -3.34 -3.12 -10.80
CA SER A 51 -2.26 -2.65 -11.68
C SER A 51 -2.21 -1.13 -11.67
N ILE A 52 -1.00 -0.57 -11.65
CA ILE A 52 -0.77 0.87 -11.73
C ILE A 52 -0.08 1.17 -13.07
N PRO A 53 -0.69 2.00 -13.94
CA PRO A 53 -0.10 2.40 -15.22
C PRO A 53 1.28 3.05 -15.05
N PRO A 54 2.09 3.14 -16.12
CA PRO A 54 3.26 4.00 -16.14
C PRO A 54 2.93 5.41 -15.69
N CYS A 55 3.90 6.05 -15.05
CA CYS A 55 3.86 7.50 -14.85
C CYS A 55 2.55 7.99 -14.20
N SER A 56 2.04 7.26 -13.20
CA SER A 56 0.74 7.54 -12.60
C SER A 56 0.79 7.48 -11.07
N ARG A 57 -0.18 8.15 -10.44
CA ARG A 57 -0.41 8.10 -9.00
C ARG A 57 -1.76 7.49 -8.69
N VAL A 58 -1.84 6.72 -7.61
CA VAL A 58 -3.08 6.23 -7.03
C VAL A 58 -3.17 6.78 -5.61
N THR A 59 -4.25 7.49 -5.32
CA THR A 59 -4.58 7.95 -3.98
C THR A 59 -5.29 6.82 -3.25
N ILE A 60 -4.96 6.58 -1.98
CA ILE A 60 -5.63 5.59 -1.16
C ILE A 60 -6.40 6.33 -0.06
N PRO A 61 -7.74 6.33 -0.12
CA PRO A 61 -8.54 7.02 0.87
C PRO A 61 -8.49 6.30 2.23
N PRO A 62 -8.69 7.04 3.34
CA PRO A 62 -8.76 6.46 4.68
C PRO A 62 -9.81 5.34 4.81
N THR A 63 -10.95 5.46 4.14
CA THR A 63 -12.03 4.46 4.18
C THR A 63 -11.57 3.07 3.71
N ALA A 64 -10.71 3.02 2.68
CA ALA A 64 -10.15 1.77 2.18
C ALA A 64 -9.23 1.11 3.22
N ALA A 65 -8.55 1.91 4.06
CA ALA A 65 -7.74 1.42 5.16
C ALA A 65 -8.60 0.99 6.37
N GLU A 66 -9.62 1.77 6.72
CA GLU A 66 -10.60 1.48 7.78
C GLU A 66 -11.29 0.14 7.55
N HIS A 67 -11.76 -0.11 6.32
CA HIS A 67 -12.41 -1.36 5.94
C HIS A 67 -11.53 -2.59 6.17
N GLN A 68 -10.21 -2.49 6.02
CA GLN A 68 -9.30 -3.61 6.26
C GLN A 68 -8.83 -3.75 7.70
N LEU A 69 -8.75 -2.64 8.42
CA LEU A 69 -8.26 -2.60 9.81
C LEU A 69 -9.37 -2.88 10.83
N GLY A 70 -10.64 -2.78 10.40
CA GLY A 70 -11.83 -3.07 11.20
C GLY A 70 -12.38 -1.86 11.98
N PRO A 71 -13.57 -2.00 12.60
CA PRO A 71 -14.34 -0.90 13.21
C PRO A 71 -13.74 -0.31 14.50
N GLY A 72 -12.45 -0.52 14.77
CA GLY A 72 -11.76 -0.06 15.99
C GLY A 72 -10.96 1.23 15.82
N THR A 73 -11.10 1.93 14.70
CA THR A 73 -10.33 3.15 14.42
C THR A 73 -11.00 4.35 15.07
N THR A 74 -10.38 4.86 16.14
CA THR A 74 -10.83 6.07 16.83
C THR A 74 -10.43 7.32 16.03
N PRO A 75 -11.07 8.48 16.26
CA PRO A 75 -10.77 9.72 15.52
C PRO A 75 -9.31 10.20 15.60
N ASP A 76 -8.57 9.73 16.60
CA ASP A 76 -7.17 10.10 16.86
C ASP A 76 -6.16 9.17 16.16
N VAL A 77 -6.65 8.22 15.36
CA VAL A 77 -5.81 7.27 14.61
C VAL A 77 -5.36 7.87 13.29
N ILE A 78 -4.05 7.84 13.07
CA ILE A 78 -3.41 8.26 11.83
C ILE A 78 -3.03 7.01 11.03
N TYR A 79 -3.49 6.92 9.78
CA TYR A 79 -3.06 5.88 8.86
C TYR A 79 -1.70 6.20 8.26
N THR A 80 -0.89 5.17 8.11
CA THR A 80 0.43 5.25 7.49
C THR A 80 0.61 4.11 6.50
N ILE A 81 1.39 4.38 5.45
CA ILE A 81 1.80 3.38 4.46
C ILE A 81 3.23 2.96 4.79
N PRO A 82 3.43 1.86 5.54
CA PRO A 82 4.76 1.35 5.85
C PRO A 82 5.53 0.84 4.63
N GLY A 83 4.86 0.47 3.54
CA GLY A 83 5.53 0.10 2.30
C GLY A 83 4.59 -0.46 1.23
N VAL A 84 5.17 -0.84 0.09
CA VAL A 84 4.47 -1.38 -1.08
C VAL A 84 5.20 -2.59 -1.65
N SER A 85 4.47 -3.56 -2.19
CA SER A 85 4.98 -4.66 -3.01
C SER A 85 4.28 -4.65 -4.37
N PHE A 86 4.97 -5.08 -5.42
CA PHE A 86 4.42 -5.16 -6.78
C PHE A 86 5.17 -6.21 -7.60
N ILE A 87 4.62 -6.52 -8.78
CA ILE A 87 5.24 -7.36 -9.81
C ILE A 87 5.56 -6.47 -11.01
N ASP A 88 6.80 -6.55 -11.50
CA ASP A 88 7.20 -5.84 -12.72
C ASP A 88 6.76 -6.56 -14.00
N ILE A 89 6.99 -5.93 -15.15
CA ILE A 89 6.66 -6.51 -16.47
C ILE A 89 7.41 -7.81 -16.80
N TYR A 90 8.48 -8.13 -16.07
CA TYR A 90 9.26 -9.36 -16.23
C TYR A 90 8.81 -10.46 -15.25
N GLY A 91 7.74 -10.24 -14.49
CA GLY A 91 7.23 -11.18 -13.50
C GLY A 91 8.07 -11.26 -12.22
N LYS A 92 9.00 -10.33 -11.99
CA LYS A 92 9.78 -10.27 -10.75
C LYS A 92 8.99 -9.51 -9.70
N GLN A 93 9.00 -10.06 -8.49
CA GLN A 93 8.34 -9.43 -7.35
C GLN A 93 9.31 -8.52 -6.60
N TRP A 94 8.83 -7.34 -6.26
CA TRP A 94 9.55 -6.32 -5.52
C TRP A 94 8.79 -5.90 -4.28
N ALA A 95 9.51 -5.41 -3.28
CA ALA A 95 8.96 -4.74 -2.12
C ALA A 95 9.82 -3.53 -1.74
N ARG A 96 9.17 -2.47 -1.26
CA ARG A 96 9.83 -1.26 -0.77
C ARG A 96 9.16 -0.81 0.51
N PRO A 97 9.87 -0.88 1.65
CA PRO A 97 9.49 -0.14 2.86
C PRO A 97 9.54 1.37 2.58
N SER A 98 8.66 2.13 3.22
CA SER A 98 8.56 3.60 3.10
C SER A 98 9.87 4.33 3.36
N THR A 99 10.67 3.82 4.30
CA THR A 99 11.98 4.35 4.68
C THR A 99 13.16 3.60 4.07
N GLY A 100 12.90 2.61 3.21
CA GLY A 100 13.90 1.68 2.70
C GLY A 100 14.11 1.72 1.18
N PRO A 101 15.17 1.06 0.69
CA PRO A 101 15.37 0.85 -0.74
C PRO A 101 14.35 -0.17 -1.28
N LEU A 102 14.18 -0.17 -2.60
CA LEU A 102 13.47 -1.22 -3.32
C LEU A 102 14.28 -2.53 -3.24
N GLN A 103 13.63 -3.64 -2.92
CA GLN A 103 14.27 -4.95 -2.71
C GLN A 103 13.51 -6.05 -3.48
N PRO A 104 14.21 -7.02 -4.07
CA PRO A 104 13.57 -8.15 -4.72
C PRO A 104 13.01 -9.12 -3.67
N LEU A 105 11.82 -9.66 -3.90
CA LEU A 105 11.27 -10.76 -3.11
C LEU A 105 11.53 -12.10 -3.81
N LYS A 106 11.96 -13.10 -3.03
CA LYS A 106 12.09 -14.48 -3.52
C LYS A 106 10.75 -15.20 -3.40
N GLY A 107 10.13 -15.55 -4.51
CA GLY A 107 8.86 -16.28 -4.54
C GLY A 107 8.27 -16.36 -5.96
N SER A 108 7.39 -17.34 -6.21
CA SER A 108 6.58 -17.35 -7.43
C SER A 108 5.35 -16.47 -7.23
N TRP A 109 4.78 -15.93 -8.31
CA TRP A 109 3.64 -15.00 -8.30
C TRP A 109 2.30 -15.60 -7.82
N ALA A 110 2.22 -16.90 -7.54
CA ALA A 110 0.97 -17.53 -7.14
C ALA A 110 0.50 -16.98 -5.79
N VAL A 111 -0.59 -16.20 -5.76
CA VAL A 111 -1.19 -15.69 -4.50
C VAL A 111 -1.40 -16.87 -3.55
N SER A 112 -0.52 -16.98 -2.57
CA SER A 112 -0.46 -18.06 -1.59
C SER A 112 -0.15 -17.46 -0.24
N GLU A 113 -0.57 -18.14 0.83
CA GLU A 113 -0.29 -17.69 2.20
C GLU A 113 1.21 -17.47 2.46
N ARG A 114 2.08 -18.25 1.81
CA ARG A 114 3.54 -18.08 1.88
C ARG A 114 3.98 -16.73 1.30
N ASN A 115 3.38 -16.30 0.19
CA ASN A 115 3.73 -15.02 -0.42
C ASN A 115 3.26 -13.84 0.42
N LEU A 116 2.11 -13.95 1.07
CA LEU A 116 1.62 -12.93 1.99
C LEU A 116 2.52 -12.76 3.21
N SER A 117 2.98 -13.88 3.78
CA SER A 117 3.94 -13.85 4.87
C SER A 117 5.25 -13.15 4.47
N SER A 118 5.76 -13.43 3.27
CA SER A 118 6.96 -12.75 2.73
C SER A 118 6.74 -11.26 2.50
N ILE A 119 5.59 -10.87 1.93
CA ILE A 119 5.23 -9.45 1.75
C ILE A 119 5.12 -8.77 3.12
N SER A 120 4.39 -9.36 4.06
CA SER A 120 4.24 -8.83 5.41
C SER A 120 5.60 -8.62 6.08
N LYS A 121 6.48 -9.62 6.02
CA LYS A 121 7.82 -9.52 6.60
C LYS A 121 8.64 -8.42 5.94
N ALA A 122 8.52 -8.23 4.63
CA ALA A 122 9.24 -7.18 3.91
C ALA A 122 8.72 -5.78 4.23
N LEU A 123 7.40 -5.59 4.35
CA LEU A 123 6.79 -4.28 4.57
C LEU A 123 6.79 -3.85 6.04
N PHE A 124 6.64 -4.80 6.96
CA PHE A 124 6.47 -4.52 8.39
C PHE A 124 7.60 -5.06 9.27
N GLY A 125 8.57 -5.80 8.72
CA GLY A 125 9.61 -6.47 9.50
C GLY A 125 9.14 -7.68 10.31
N LYS A 126 7.84 -7.99 10.32
CA LYS A 126 7.22 -9.10 11.05
C LYS A 126 6.15 -9.81 10.21
N VAL A 127 5.92 -11.09 10.50
CA VAL A 127 4.82 -11.87 9.89
C VAL A 127 3.55 -11.53 10.66
N ILE A 128 2.54 -11.03 9.96
CA ILE A 128 1.22 -10.74 10.50
C ILE A 128 0.27 -11.76 9.88
N ARG A 129 -0.59 -12.39 10.69
CA ARG A 129 -1.64 -13.28 10.15
C ARG A 129 -2.48 -12.48 9.16
N PRO A 130 -2.92 -13.06 8.04
CA PRO A 130 -3.55 -12.30 6.98
C PRO A 130 -4.84 -11.66 7.51
N LEU A 131 -4.76 -10.35 7.75
CA LEU A 131 -5.92 -9.46 7.72
C LEU A 131 -6.33 -9.36 6.25
N GLY A 132 -7.64 -9.45 6.00
CA GLY A 132 -8.21 -9.80 4.70
C GLY A 132 -7.55 -9.08 3.52
N MET A 133 -7.35 -9.81 2.42
CA MET A 133 -7.01 -9.17 1.15
C MET A 133 -8.31 -8.83 0.43
N MET A 134 -8.65 -7.55 0.39
CA MET A 134 -9.67 -7.08 -0.52
C MET A 134 -9.06 -6.93 -1.92
N ASN A 135 -9.45 -7.82 -2.82
CA ASN A 135 -9.07 -7.77 -4.22
C ASN A 135 -9.94 -6.74 -4.94
N GLN A 136 -9.50 -5.49 -5.02
CA GLN A 136 -10.17 -4.49 -5.85
C GLN A 136 -9.18 -3.80 -6.80
N PRO A 137 -9.42 -3.83 -8.12
CA PRO A 137 -8.69 -2.99 -9.06
C PRO A 137 -8.98 -1.51 -8.78
N SER A 138 -7.93 -0.68 -8.77
CA SER A 138 -8.07 0.78 -8.71
C SER A 138 -9.03 1.28 -9.79
N GLY A 139 -10.01 2.11 -9.41
CA GLY A 139 -10.96 2.72 -10.33
C GLY A 139 -12.10 1.80 -10.81
N ALA A 140 -12.27 0.59 -10.25
CA ALA A 140 -13.47 -0.21 -10.52
C ALA A 140 -14.72 0.51 -9.95
N PRO A 141 -15.93 0.32 -10.54
CA PRO A 141 -17.14 1.04 -10.12
C PRO A 141 -17.60 0.73 -8.69
N TYR A 142 -17.07 -0.35 -8.10
CA TYR A 142 -17.29 -0.77 -6.71
C TYR A 142 -16.02 -0.63 -5.85
N SER A 143 -14.96 -0.01 -6.38
CA SER A 143 -13.73 0.22 -5.63
C SER A 143 -13.81 1.51 -4.85
N GLU A 144 -13.40 1.46 -3.59
CA GLU A 144 -13.13 2.65 -2.80
C GLU A 144 -11.84 3.35 -3.24
N ILE A 145 -11.00 2.69 -4.04
CA ILE A 145 -9.74 3.25 -4.53
C ILE A 145 -10.03 4.00 -5.84
N PRO A 146 -9.77 5.33 -5.89
CA PRO A 146 -9.97 6.12 -7.09
C PRO A 146 -9.09 5.63 -8.26
N ALA A 147 -9.49 5.99 -9.47
CA ALA A 147 -8.72 5.68 -10.67
C ALA A 147 -7.32 6.34 -10.62
N PRO A 148 -6.30 5.71 -11.22
CA PRO A 148 -4.97 6.30 -11.33
C PRO A 148 -5.00 7.63 -12.10
N GLU A 149 -4.27 8.61 -11.60
CA GLU A 149 -4.07 9.92 -12.24
C GLU A 149 -2.67 10.04 -12.83
N PRO A 150 -2.49 10.74 -13.96
CA PRO A 150 -1.18 10.93 -14.57
C PRO A 150 -0.25 11.80 -13.72
N LEU A 151 1.05 11.49 -13.75
CA LEU A 151 2.10 12.29 -13.14
C LEU A 151 2.70 13.26 -14.14
N LYS A 152 2.64 14.55 -13.79
CA LYS A 152 3.23 15.63 -14.60
C LYS A 152 4.74 15.48 -14.74
N ASP A 153 5.43 15.10 -13.66
CA ASP A 153 6.89 15.00 -13.61
C ASP A 153 7.47 13.81 -14.41
N CYS A 154 6.61 12.94 -14.93
CA CYS A 154 7.00 11.79 -15.73
C CYS A 154 6.81 12.00 -17.24
N GLY A 155 6.36 13.19 -17.66
CA GLY A 155 6.35 13.61 -19.05
C GLY A 155 7.73 14.11 -19.50
N ALA A 156 8.08 13.83 -20.75
CA ALA A 156 9.21 14.47 -21.44
C ALA A 156 8.87 15.94 -21.76
N ASP A 157 8.65 16.78 -20.76
CA ASP A 157 8.66 18.23 -20.96
C ASP A 157 10.13 18.69 -20.94
N LYS A 158 10.78 18.43 -22.09
CA LYS A 158 11.83 19.27 -22.68
C LYS A 158 11.41 19.64 -24.08
#